data_AF-A0A315XT13-F1
#
_entry.id   AF-A0A315XT13-F1
#
_cell.length_a   1.000
_cell.length_b   1.000
_cell.length_c   1.000
_cell.angle_alpha   90.00
_cell.angle_beta   90.00
_cell.angle_gamma   90.00
#
_symmetry.space_group_name_H-M   'P 1'
#
loop_
_entity.id
_entity.type
_entity.pdbx_description
1 polymer ?
#
loop_
_entity_poly.entity_id
_entity_poly.type
_entity_poly.pdbx_seq_one_letter_code
_entity_poly.pdbx_strand_id
1 'polypeptide(L)'
;MESNSTKGKKNSSDSENFDGVTASKIKFPLYIYPETMKTVNSLYKADCCPTKTEFMEKAIRFYCAHLMQNKPELIEYLAPQVGTIVDGIIKGTEQRLSRAIFKLAVEVGVQTHMLAAINDIDDTTLFKLRDMVTDEVRRINGIINFESAVRYQRSEE
;
A
#
# COMPACT_ATOMS: atom_id res chain seq x y z
N MET A 1 -48.10 -20.26 36.44
CA MET A 1 -48.43 -18.82 36.41
C MET A 1 -47.18 -18.11 36.88
N GLU A 2 -46.27 -17.89 35.94
CA GLU A 2 -46.20 -16.65 35.14
C GLU A 2 -45.53 -15.54 35.96
N SER A 3 -44.31 -15.12 35.66
CA SER A 3 -43.86 -14.33 34.50
C SER A 3 -43.57 -12.91 35.03
N ASN A 4 -42.31 -12.49 35.16
CA ASN A 4 -41.41 -12.00 34.09
C ASN A 4 -41.51 -10.47 33.93
N SER A 5 -40.37 -9.79 34.04
CA SER A 5 -39.86 -8.81 33.07
C SER A 5 -38.83 -7.88 33.74
N THR A 6 -37.53 -8.07 33.52
CA THR A 6 -36.67 -7.53 32.44
C THR A 6 -36.59 -6.00 32.31
N LYS A 7 -35.36 -5.49 32.45
CA LYS A 7 -34.63 -4.55 31.57
C LYS A 7 -33.24 -4.35 32.19
N GLY A 8 -32.11 -4.71 31.60
CA GLY A 8 -31.74 -4.74 30.19
C GLY A 8 -31.03 -3.45 29.83
N LYS A 9 -29.68 -3.44 29.86
CA LYS A 9 -28.88 -2.61 28.97
C LYS A 9 -27.56 -3.31 28.62
N LYS A 10 -27.66 -4.11 27.56
CA LYS A 10 -26.59 -4.42 26.60
C LYS A 10 -25.85 -3.12 26.26
N ASN A 11 -24.53 -3.17 26.24
CA ASN A 11 -23.74 -2.45 25.24
C ASN A 11 -22.74 -3.46 24.68
N SER A 12 -23.12 -4.04 23.54
CA SER A 12 -22.23 -4.67 22.59
C SER A 12 -21.28 -3.61 22.06
N SER A 13 -20.00 -3.75 22.38
CA SER A 13 -18.95 -3.38 21.44
C SER A 13 -18.35 -4.69 20.97
N ASP A 14 -18.85 -5.18 19.85
CA ASP A 14 -18.18 -6.20 19.06
C ASP A 14 -16.85 -5.58 18.61
N SER A 15 -15.83 -5.69 19.46
CA SER A 15 -14.45 -5.55 19.03
C SER A 15 -14.16 -6.81 18.24
N GLU A 16 -14.09 -6.68 16.92
CA GLU A 16 -13.70 -7.74 16.00
C GLU A 16 -12.52 -8.52 16.60
N ASN A 17 -12.77 -9.81 16.90
CA ASN A 17 -11.79 -10.71 17.48
C ASN A 17 -10.65 -10.93 16.48
N PHE A 18 -9.63 -10.09 16.55
CA PHE A 18 -8.42 -10.21 15.73
C PHE A 18 -7.44 -11.28 16.24
N ASP A 19 -7.77 -12.02 17.31
CA ASP A 19 -6.75 -12.74 18.10
C ASP A 19 -6.88 -14.28 18.14
N GLY A 20 -7.85 -14.87 17.42
CA GLY A 20 -7.91 -16.30 17.16
C GLY A 20 -8.01 -17.25 18.37
N VAL A 21 -8.20 -16.74 19.59
CA VAL A 21 -8.27 -17.55 20.83
C VAL A 21 -9.69 -17.50 21.40
N THR A 22 -10.32 -18.67 21.47
CA THR A 22 -11.69 -18.88 21.96
C THR A 22 -11.78 -19.18 23.46
N ALA A 23 -10.64 -19.29 24.15
CA ALA A 23 -10.57 -19.65 25.57
C ALA A 23 -10.67 -18.42 26.50
N SER A 24 -11.22 -18.64 27.71
CA SER A 24 -11.37 -17.61 28.74
C SER A 24 -10.02 -17.10 29.27
N LYS A 25 -9.90 -15.78 29.47
CA LYS A 25 -8.67 -15.15 30.00
C LYS A 25 -8.36 -15.59 31.43
N ILE A 26 -7.10 -15.94 31.69
CA ILE A 26 -6.59 -16.32 33.02
C ILE A 26 -5.91 -15.11 33.67
N LYS A 27 -6.15 -14.88 34.97
CA LYS A 27 -5.44 -13.86 35.75
C LYS A 27 -4.25 -14.49 36.46
N PHE A 28 -3.07 -13.91 36.29
CA PHE A 28 -1.85 -14.29 37.01
C PHE A 28 -1.07 -13.02 37.42
N PRO A 29 -0.31 -13.07 38.54
CA PRO A 29 0.56 -11.96 38.92
C PRO A 29 1.84 -11.95 38.08
N LEU A 30 2.25 -10.77 37.59
CA LEU A 30 3.47 -10.56 36.81
C LEU A 30 4.31 -9.44 37.46
N TYR A 31 5.59 -9.71 37.70
CA TYR A 31 6.55 -8.69 38.07
C TYR A 31 7.13 -8.04 36.81
N ILE A 32 7.06 -6.71 36.75
CA ILE A 32 7.59 -5.92 35.64
C ILE A 32 8.37 -4.73 36.20
N TYR A 33 9.50 -4.40 35.57
CA TYR A 33 10.27 -3.23 35.99
C TYR A 33 9.49 -1.93 35.75
N PRO A 34 9.59 -0.93 36.65
CA PRO A 34 8.89 0.34 36.50
C PRO A 34 9.19 1.05 35.18
N GLU A 35 10.43 1.00 34.71
CA GLU A 35 10.84 1.58 33.43
C GLU A 35 10.12 0.91 32.25
N THR A 36 10.04 -0.42 32.23
CA THR A 36 9.29 -1.15 31.20
C THR A 36 7.80 -0.79 31.23
N MET A 37 7.23 -0.63 32.42
CA MET A 37 5.83 -0.22 32.57
C MET A 37 5.58 1.22 32.09
N LYS A 38 6.53 2.14 32.25
CA LYS A 38 6.44 3.50 31.65
C LYS A 38 6.41 3.44 30.14
N THR A 39 7.24 2.58 29.54
CA THR A 39 7.26 2.36 28.08
C THR A 39 5.92 1.82 27.59
N VAL A 40 5.38 0.79 28.26
CA VAL A 40 4.04 0.24 27.96
C VAL A 40 2.97 1.34 28.04
N ASN A 41 2.97 2.15 29.09
CA ASN A 41 1.99 3.23 29.27
C ASN A 41 2.06 4.29 28.17
N SER A 42 3.25 4.52 27.60
CA SER A 42 3.47 5.49 26.55
C SER A 42 3.06 4.96 25.17
N LEU A 43 3.28 3.66 24.93
CA LEU A 43 3.12 3.05 23.60
C LEU A 43 1.78 2.36 23.37
N TYR A 44 1.09 1.87 24.40
CA TYR A 44 -0.10 1.03 24.18
C TYR A 44 -1.22 1.72 23.39
N LYS A 45 -1.37 3.05 23.54
CA LYS A 45 -2.33 3.84 22.76
C LYS A 45 -1.88 4.09 21.32
N ALA A 46 -0.57 4.24 21.10
CA ALA A 46 -0.01 4.43 19.75
C ALA A 46 -0.18 3.17 18.90
N ASP A 47 -0.16 2.00 19.53
CA ASP A 47 -0.44 0.69 18.90
C ASP A 47 -1.94 0.36 18.81
N CYS A 48 -2.81 1.35 18.99
CA CYS A 48 -4.28 1.20 18.96
C CYS A 48 -4.84 0.12 19.92
N CYS A 49 -4.09 -0.25 20.97
CA CYS A 49 -4.56 -1.24 21.94
C CYS A 49 -5.51 -0.57 22.95
N PRO A 50 -6.77 -1.02 23.08
CA PRO A 50 -7.70 -0.46 24.06
C PRO A 50 -7.25 -0.68 25.52
N THR A 51 -6.49 -1.74 25.79
CA THR A 51 -5.99 -2.05 27.14
C THR A 51 -4.50 -2.37 27.15
N LYS A 52 -3.83 -2.08 28.27
CA LYS A 52 -2.42 -2.47 28.49
C LYS A 52 -2.24 -3.98 28.47
N THR A 53 -3.25 -4.73 28.93
CA THR A 53 -3.26 -6.20 28.91
C THR A 53 -3.18 -6.73 27.48
N GLU A 54 -3.95 -6.17 26.56
CA GLU A 54 -3.88 -6.55 25.13
C GLU A 54 -2.50 -6.24 24.53
N PHE A 55 -1.96 -5.06 24.82
CA PHE A 55 -0.62 -4.69 24.38
C PHE A 55 0.45 -5.67 24.88
N MET A 56 0.41 -6.03 26.17
CA MET A 56 1.33 -7.02 26.76
C MET A 56 1.12 -8.43 26.18
N GLU A 57 -0.12 -8.83 25.93
CA GLU A 57 -0.45 -10.12 25.31
C GLU A 57 0.12 -10.21 23.88
N LYS A 58 -0.05 -9.15 23.06
CA LYS A 58 0.56 -9.05 21.73
C LYS A 58 2.08 -9.11 21.80
N ALA A 59 2.70 -8.39 22.74
CA ALA A 59 4.15 -8.41 22.90
C ALA A 59 4.69 -9.81 23.29
N ILE A 60 3.99 -10.53 24.18
CA ILE A 60 4.35 -11.90 24.56
C ILE A 60 4.18 -12.85 23.37
N ARG A 61 3.04 -12.78 22.67
CA ARG A 61 2.80 -13.60 21.46
C ARG A 61 3.86 -13.35 20.40
N PHE A 62 4.22 -12.08 20.17
CA PHE A 62 5.29 -11.70 19.27
C PHE A 62 6.62 -12.33 19.67
N TYR A 63 7.01 -12.25 20.95
CA TYR A 63 8.25 -12.84 21.41
C TYR A 63 8.25 -14.38 21.32
N CYS A 64 7.13 -15.03 21.66
CA CYS A 64 6.96 -16.47 21.46
C CYS A 64 7.08 -16.84 19.98
N ALA A 65 6.41 -16.10 19.09
CA ALA A 65 6.51 -16.28 17.65
C ALA A 65 7.94 -16.07 17.15
N HIS A 66 8.65 -15.05 17.64
CA HIS A 66 10.06 -14.80 17.34
C HIS A 66 10.96 -15.96 17.77
N LEU A 67 10.77 -16.50 18.98
CA LEU A 67 11.51 -17.68 19.44
C LEU A 67 11.19 -18.93 18.60
N MET A 68 9.94 -19.08 18.15
CA MET A 68 9.54 -20.16 17.25
C MET A 68 10.11 -19.98 15.83
N GLN A 69 10.27 -18.72 15.37
CA GLN A 69 10.84 -18.33 14.08
C GLN A 69 12.37 -18.34 14.05
N ASN A 70 13.06 -18.20 15.18
CA ASN A 70 14.51 -18.37 15.30
C ASN A 70 14.98 -19.81 15.02
N LYS A 71 14.11 -20.69 14.52
CA LYS A 71 14.50 -21.91 13.82
C LYS A 71 14.95 -21.51 12.41
N PRO A 72 16.26 -21.57 12.10
CA PRO A 72 16.79 -21.13 10.80
C PRO A 72 16.08 -21.81 9.62
N GLU A 73 15.67 -23.07 9.81
CA GLU A 73 14.90 -23.88 8.85
C GLU A 73 13.60 -23.22 8.35
N LEU A 74 12.86 -22.52 9.22
CA LEU A 74 11.57 -21.91 8.84
C LEU A 74 11.76 -20.64 8.02
N ILE A 75 12.76 -19.82 8.37
CA ILE A 75 13.10 -18.59 7.64
C ILE A 75 13.69 -18.96 6.27
N GLU A 76 14.56 -19.97 6.22
CA GLU A 76 15.13 -20.50 4.97
C GLU A 76 14.07 -21.07 4.03
N TYR A 77 12.97 -21.62 4.56
CA TYR A 77 11.85 -22.11 3.75
C TYR A 77 10.90 -20.99 3.30
N LEU A 78 10.55 -20.05 4.18
CA LEU A 78 9.56 -19.02 3.90
C LEU A 78 10.09 -17.89 3.02
N ALA A 79 11.34 -17.46 3.22
CA ALA A 79 11.94 -16.37 2.46
C ALA A 79 11.91 -16.58 0.93
N PRO A 80 12.32 -17.73 0.36
CA PRO A 80 12.22 -17.97 -1.08
C PRO A 80 10.77 -18.07 -1.57
N GLN A 81 9.82 -18.51 -0.74
CA GLN A 81 8.39 -18.53 -1.11
C GLN A 81 7.83 -17.11 -1.22
N VAL A 82 8.14 -16.24 -0.28
CA VAL A 82 7.76 -14.83 -0.37
C VAL A 82 8.40 -14.19 -1.61
N GLY A 83 9.67 -14.49 -1.87
CA GLY A 83 10.37 -14.03 -3.08
C GLY A 83 9.68 -14.46 -4.38
N THR A 84 9.27 -15.73 -4.49
CA THR A 84 8.58 -16.25 -5.68
C THR A 84 7.18 -15.66 -5.84
N ILE A 85 6.43 -15.44 -4.76
CA ILE A 85 5.12 -14.78 -4.81
C ILE A 85 5.27 -13.34 -5.29
N VAL A 86 6.21 -12.58 -4.72
CA VAL A 86 6.47 -11.18 -5.09
C VAL A 86 6.91 -11.09 -6.55
N ASP A 87 7.85 -11.93 -6.98
CA ASP A 87 8.29 -12.00 -8.37
C ASP A 87 7.14 -12.35 -9.33
N GLY A 88 6.26 -13.28 -8.95
CA GLY A 88 5.06 -13.62 -9.71
C GLY A 88 4.08 -12.45 -9.86
N ILE A 89 3.87 -11.67 -8.80
CA ILE A 89 3.02 -10.46 -8.84
C ILE A 89 3.64 -9.39 -9.73
N ILE A 90 4.95 -9.15 -9.61
CA ILE A 90 5.66 -8.15 -10.41
C ILE A 90 5.59 -8.52 -11.89
N LYS A 91 5.93 -9.75 -12.26
CA LYS A 91 5.85 -10.24 -13.65
C LYS A 91 4.43 -10.18 -14.20
N GLY A 92 3.44 -10.56 -13.38
CA GLY A 92 2.03 -10.45 -13.76
C GLY A 92 1.60 -9.01 -14.04
N THR A 93 2.10 -8.06 -13.24
CA THR A 93 1.82 -6.63 -13.38
C THR A 93 2.54 -6.03 -14.59
N GLU A 94 3.83 -6.32 -14.76
CA GLU A 94 4.65 -5.88 -15.90
C GLU A 94 4.01 -6.33 -17.22
N GLN A 95 3.56 -7.59 -17.29
CA GLN A 95 2.94 -8.13 -18.49
C GLN A 95 1.57 -7.49 -18.79
N ARG A 96 0.80 -7.11 -17.77
CA ARG A 96 -0.48 -6.38 -17.96
C ARG A 96 -0.22 -4.94 -18.39
N LEU A 97 0.76 -4.29 -17.76
CA LEU A 97 1.16 -2.92 -18.06
C LEU A 97 1.71 -2.81 -19.49
N SER A 98 2.60 -3.72 -19.90
CA SER A 98 3.16 -3.76 -21.26
C SER A 98 2.07 -3.86 -22.33
N ARG A 99 1.06 -4.72 -22.12
CA ARG A 99 -0.11 -4.82 -23.02
C ARG A 99 -0.96 -3.55 -23.03
N ALA A 100 -1.15 -2.90 -21.88
CA ALA A 100 -1.89 -1.65 -21.80
C ALA A 100 -1.15 -0.51 -22.51
N ILE A 101 0.17 -0.38 -22.30
CA ILE A 101 1.04 0.58 -22.99
C ILE A 101 1.01 0.33 -24.49
N PHE A 102 1.06 -0.93 -24.95
CA PHE A 102 0.95 -1.23 -26.38
C PHE A 102 -0.35 -0.75 -26.99
N LYS A 103 -1.50 -1.04 -26.35
CA LYS A 103 -2.81 -0.55 -26.82
C LYS A 103 -2.87 0.98 -26.84
N LEU A 104 -2.35 1.63 -25.80
CA LEU A 104 -2.27 3.09 -25.73
C LEU A 104 -1.39 3.64 -26.86
N ALA A 105 -0.23 3.02 -27.14
CA ALA A 105 0.67 3.43 -28.20
C ALA A 105 0.03 3.32 -29.59
N VAL A 106 -0.78 2.27 -29.83
CA VAL A 106 -1.56 2.13 -31.07
C VAL A 106 -2.54 3.30 -31.22
N GLU A 107 -3.34 3.59 -30.19
CA GLU A 107 -4.32 4.68 -30.24
C GLU A 107 -3.65 6.06 -30.38
N VAL A 108 -2.54 6.30 -29.65
CA VAL A 108 -1.74 7.53 -29.79
C VAL A 108 -1.16 7.66 -31.19
N GLY A 109 -0.71 6.55 -31.80
CA GLY A 109 -0.23 6.53 -33.18
C GLY A 109 -1.34 6.94 -34.17
N VAL A 110 -2.53 6.36 -34.03
CA VAL A 110 -3.70 6.71 -34.86
C VAL A 110 -4.07 8.18 -34.68
N GLN A 111 -4.14 8.68 -33.45
CA GLN A 111 -4.39 10.10 -33.16
C GLN A 111 -3.32 11.02 -33.79
N THR A 112 -2.05 10.63 -33.72
CA THR A 112 -0.94 11.41 -34.29
C THR A 112 -1.08 11.51 -35.81
N HIS A 113 -1.39 10.40 -36.50
CA HIS A 113 -1.62 10.40 -37.95
C HIS A 113 -2.85 11.23 -38.34
N MET A 114 -3.96 11.13 -37.60
CA MET A 114 -5.14 11.95 -37.86
C MET A 114 -4.84 13.45 -37.69
N LEU A 115 -4.14 13.84 -36.63
CA LEU A 115 -3.78 15.24 -36.37
C LEU A 115 -2.83 15.81 -37.42
N ALA A 116 -1.84 15.03 -37.85
CA ALA A 116 -0.92 15.42 -38.92
C ALA A 116 -1.67 15.68 -40.23
N ALA A 117 -2.62 14.81 -40.58
CA ALA A 117 -3.44 14.96 -41.79
C ALA A 117 -4.42 16.14 -41.71
N ILE A 118 -5.01 16.43 -40.55
CA ILE A 118 -5.95 17.55 -40.37
C ILE A 118 -5.24 18.91 -40.47
N ASN A 119 -4.00 18.99 -39.99
CA ASN A 119 -3.26 20.24 -39.88
C ASN A 119 -2.18 20.41 -40.97
N ASP A 120 -2.16 19.53 -41.98
CA ASP A 120 -1.15 19.49 -43.05
C ASP A 120 0.29 19.63 -42.51
N ILE A 121 0.61 18.91 -41.43
CA ILE A 121 1.92 18.98 -40.78
C ILE A 121 2.94 18.25 -41.65
N ASP A 122 4.03 18.94 -42.00
CA ASP A 122 5.15 18.36 -42.74
C ASP A 122 6.16 17.65 -41.81
N ASP A 123 6.93 16.71 -42.39
CA ASP A 123 7.90 15.91 -41.65
C ASP A 123 8.95 16.76 -40.90
N THR A 124 9.33 17.92 -41.45
CA THR A 124 10.36 18.76 -40.84
C THR A 124 9.86 19.45 -39.57
N THR A 125 8.60 19.90 -39.57
CA THR A 125 7.96 20.48 -38.38
C THR A 125 7.75 19.42 -37.31
N LEU A 126 7.29 18.23 -37.69
CA LEU A 126 7.08 17.13 -36.75
C LEU A 126 8.39 16.68 -36.09
N PHE A 127 9.49 16.61 -36.85
CA PHE A 127 10.80 16.25 -36.32
C PHE A 127 11.29 17.28 -35.27
N LYS A 128 11.19 18.58 -35.57
CA LYS A 128 11.57 19.65 -34.64
C LYS A 128 10.72 19.64 -33.37
N LEU A 129 9.42 19.46 -33.51
CA LEU A 129 8.51 19.37 -32.35
C LEU A 129 8.87 18.18 -31.47
N ARG A 130 9.17 17.01 -32.07
CA ARG A 130 9.59 15.82 -31.33
C ARG A 130 10.88 16.04 -30.56
N ASP A 131 11.86 16.69 -31.15
CA ASP A 131 13.14 16.99 -30.50
C ASP A 131 12.95 17.91 -29.29
N MET A 132 12.23 19.02 -29.49
CA MET A 132 11.86 19.97 -28.44
C MET A 132 11.11 19.33 -27.28
N VAL A 133 10.09 18.52 -27.56
CA VAL A 133 9.31 17.83 -26.52
C VAL A 133 10.16 16.77 -25.81
N THR A 134 11.07 16.09 -26.51
CA THR A 134 11.98 15.13 -25.90
C THR A 134 12.93 15.81 -24.90
N ASP A 135 13.49 16.96 -25.28
CA ASP A 135 14.33 17.78 -24.40
C ASP A 135 13.55 18.33 -23.20
N GLU A 136 12.31 18.76 -23.41
CA GLU A 136 11.44 19.21 -22.31
C GLU A 136 11.17 18.07 -21.32
N VAL A 137 10.75 16.90 -21.81
CA VAL A 137 10.48 15.70 -21.01
C VAL A 137 11.72 15.28 -20.23
N ARG A 138 12.91 15.36 -20.86
CA ARG A 138 14.19 15.10 -20.19
C ARG A 138 14.47 16.11 -19.08
N ARG A 139 14.25 17.40 -19.34
CA ARG A 139 14.45 18.49 -18.36
C ARG A 139 13.53 18.37 -17.15
N ILE A 140 12.30 17.88 -17.33
CA ILE A 140 11.28 17.73 -16.28
C ILE A 140 11.22 16.32 -15.67
N ASN A 141 12.17 15.43 -15.99
CA ASN A 141 12.22 14.04 -15.53
C ASN A 141 10.91 13.26 -15.78
N GLY A 142 10.28 13.46 -16.93
CA GLY A 142 9.05 12.76 -17.30
C GLY A 142 7.76 13.34 -16.71
N ILE A 143 7.83 14.38 -15.89
CA ILE A 143 6.65 15.03 -15.30
C ILE A 143 6.09 16.08 -16.27
N ILE A 144 5.21 15.65 -17.16
CA ILE A 144 4.58 16.54 -18.15
C ILE A 144 3.48 17.38 -17.47
N ASN A 145 3.57 18.71 -17.58
CA ASN A 145 2.53 19.64 -17.13
C ASN A 145 1.82 20.27 -18.34
N PHE A 146 0.52 19.98 -18.47
CA PHE A 146 -0.28 20.49 -19.57
C PHE A 146 -0.39 22.02 -19.58
N GLU A 147 -0.44 22.68 -18.42
CA GLU A 147 -0.48 24.15 -18.37
C GLU A 147 0.81 24.78 -18.89
N SER A 148 1.95 24.13 -18.64
CA SER A 148 3.25 24.58 -19.17
C SER A 148 3.30 24.44 -20.68
N ALA A 149 2.82 23.31 -21.21
CA ALA A 149 2.73 23.09 -22.66
C ALA A 149 1.80 24.12 -23.32
N VAL A 150 0.63 24.40 -22.74
CA VAL A 150 -0.30 25.42 -23.25
C VAL A 150 0.32 26.82 -23.22
N ARG A 151 1.01 27.19 -22.14
CA ARG A 151 1.72 28.48 -22.05
C ARG A 151 2.77 28.61 -23.14
N TYR A 152 3.55 27.56 -23.38
CA TYR A 152 4.57 27.53 -24.44
C TYR A 152 3.98 27.67 -25.84
N GLN A 153 2.90 26.94 -26.14
CA GLN A 153 2.23 27.01 -27.45
C GLN A 153 1.52 28.34 -27.71
N ARG A 154 1.20 29.09 -26.64
CA ARG A 154 0.56 30.41 -26.71
C ARG A 154 1.54 31.57 -26.56
N SER A 155 2.80 31.33 -26.24
CA SER A 155 3.79 32.38 -26.05
C SER A 155 4.41 32.89 -27.36
N GLU A 156 3.66 32.86 -28.46
CA GLU A 156 3.92 33.77 -29.59
C GLU A 156 3.14 35.09 -29.35
N GLU A 157 3.65 35.84 -28.38
CA GLU A 157 3.70 37.31 -28.34
C GLU A 157 5.00 37.72 -27.63
#